data_AF-A0A7X7HDN9-F1
#
_entry.id   AF-A0A7X7HDN9-F1
#
_cell.length_a   1.000
_cell.length_b   1.000
_cell.length_c   1.000
_cell.angle_alpha   90.00
_cell.angle_beta   90.00
_cell.angle_gamma   90.00
#
_symmetry.space_group_name_H-M   'P 1'
#
loop_
_entity.id
_entity.type
_entity.pdbx_description
1 polymer ?
#
loop_
_entity_poly.entity_id
_entity_poly.type
_entity_poly.pdbx_seq_one_letter_code
_entity_poly.pdbx_strand_id
1 'polypeptide(L)'
;MGRSQVIVNNNISSTEIVLTEDGSGFENPGLPPHTPRLSDLDAGHAKSRERQVVLLLVMSIVGAIAGVVGFFLFPAGVDQAGIRLGNTVLGVGLGLSMLGIGLAAVHWAKTLMNDHEVSEERHPVVSPEETRAGAVAELEAGMADANIARRPVLKGAVLTAAALAPLPVLVPLVGGLTEEWDVNVFKRTAWGNIPEGEDGRLLATDPENRPIRAADVTNGSVFHVIPHDLGTLPGEEKFLNEKAKAIVLLVRMDPSEIKNVSEGREDWSYHGILAFSKVCTHVGCPVALYEQNTKHLLCPCHQSTFD
;
A
#
# COMPACT_ATOMS: atom_id res chain seq x y z
N MET A 1 12.52 32.69 -20.45
CA MET A 1 11.71 31.46 -20.38
C MET A 1 11.22 31.12 -21.78
N GLY A 2 11.84 30.16 -22.46
CA GLY A 2 11.31 29.60 -23.71
C GLY A 2 11.03 28.11 -23.48
N ARG A 3 9.77 27.68 -23.63
CA ARG A 3 9.47 26.26 -23.84
C ARG A 3 10.04 25.91 -25.21
N SER A 4 11.16 25.21 -25.22
CA SER A 4 11.84 24.69 -26.40
C SER A 4 10.95 23.71 -27.15
N GLN A 5 10.57 24.02 -28.39
CA GLN A 5 10.04 23.01 -29.30
C GLN A 5 11.20 22.18 -29.84
N VAL A 6 11.12 20.87 -29.60
CA VAL A 6 12.05 19.89 -30.18
C VAL A 6 11.55 19.56 -31.58
N ILE A 7 12.24 20.06 -32.61
CA ILE A 7 12.06 19.57 -33.98
C ILE A 7 13.14 18.52 -34.22
N VAL A 8 12.74 17.24 -34.21
CA VAL A 8 13.63 16.12 -34.51
C VAL A 8 13.81 16.06 -36.04
N ASN A 9 14.99 16.42 -36.52
CA ASN A 9 15.37 16.20 -37.91
C ASN A 9 15.97 14.78 -38.03
N ASN A 10 15.33 13.92 -38.82
CA ASN A 10 15.63 12.48 -38.89
C ASN A 10 16.88 12.11 -39.72
N ASN A 11 17.90 12.97 -39.78
CA ASN A 11 19.17 12.63 -40.40
C ASN A 11 20.19 12.21 -39.33
N ILE A 12 20.48 10.92 -39.33
CA ILE A 12 21.38 10.21 -38.43
C ILE A 12 22.82 10.63 -38.72
N SER A 13 23.32 11.69 -38.06
CA SER A 13 24.76 11.90 -37.81
C SER A 13 25.08 13.09 -36.90
N SER A 14 24.18 14.06 -36.70
CA SER A 14 24.47 15.21 -35.84
C SER A 14 23.19 15.86 -35.36
N THR A 15 22.86 15.67 -34.08
CA THR A 15 21.78 16.44 -33.43
C THR A 15 22.34 17.80 -33.02
N GLU A 16 22.59 18.66 -33.99
CA GLU A 16 22.98 20.04 -33.75
C GLU A 16 21.72 20.84 -33.39
N ILE A 17 21.56 21.17 -32.11
CA ILE A 17 20.49 22.07 -31.66
C ILE A 17 20.95 23.49 -32.03
N VAL A 18 20.55 23.94 -33.22
CA VAL A 18 20.68 25.35 -33.59
C VAL A 18 19.70 26.14 -32.72
N LEU A 19 20.23 26.95 -31.80
CA LEU A 19 19.46 28.01 -31.16
C LEU A 19 19.21 29.06 -32.24
N THR A 20 18.08 28.97 -32.94
CA THR A 20 17.60 30.10 -33.71
C THR A 20 17.22 31.18 -32.71
N GLU A 21 17.88 32.35 -32.81
CA GLU A 21 17.34 33.59 -32.26
C GLU A 21 15.86 33.64 -32.62
N ASP A 22 15.03 33.94 -31.63
CA ASP A 22 13.60 33.96 -31.81
C ASP A 22 13.27 34.93 -32.97
N GLY A 23 12.80 34.38 -34.10
CA GLY A 23 12.42 35.14 -35.29
C GLY A 23 11.22 36.07 -35.08
N SER A 24 10.91 36.41 -33.84
CA SER A 24 9.88 37.34 -33.41
C SER A 24 10.32 38.80 -33.55
N GLY A 25 11.64 39.07 -33.58
CA GLY A 25 12.19 40.43 -33.63
C GLY A 25 11.91 41.25 -32.36
N PHE A 26 11.42 40.62 -31.29
CA PHE A 26 11.17 41.27 -30.01
C PHE A 26 12.31 41.01 -29.04
N GLU A 27 13.01 42.09 -28.66
CA GLU A 27 14.05 42.05 -27.64
C GLU A 27 13.45 41.69 -26.28
N ASN A 28 14.13 40.82 -25.51
CA ASN A 28 13.68 40.44 -24.17
C ASN A 28 13.56 41.69 -23.30
N PRO A 29 12.36 42.05 -22.82
CA PRO A 29 12.15 43.30 -22.07
C PRO A 29 12.80 43.31 -20.68
N GLY A 30 13.45 42.21 -20.27
CA GLY A 30 14.05 42.06 -18.95
C GLY A 30 13.02 41.83 -17.85
N LEU A 31 13.47 41.91 -16.59
CA LEU A 31 12.58 41.82 -15.44
C LEU A 31 11.83 43.16 -15.25
N PRO A 32 10.54 43.13 -14.88
CA PRO A 32 9.80 44.35 -14.55
C PRO A 32 10.44 45.04 -13.33
N PRO A 33 10.21 46.36 -13.13
CA PRO A 33 10.72 47.05 -11.96
C PRO A 33 10.13 46.47 -10.69
N HIS A 34 10.99 46.20 -9.71
CA HIS A 34 10.61 45.65 -8.42
C HIS A 34 9.65 46.59 -7.67
N THR A 35 8.53 46.05 -7.18
CA THR A 35 7.54 46.81 -6.41
C THR A 35 7.73 46.59 -4.91
N PRO A 36 8.20 47.60 -4.14
CA PRO A 36 8.42 47.44 -2.71
C PRO A 36 7.10 47.28 -1.96
N ARG A 37 7.09 46.47 -0.91
CA ARG A 37 5.90 46.27 -0.07
C ARG A 37 5.81 47.36 0.99
N LEU A 38 4.62 47.52 1.57
CA LEU A 38 4.42 48.47 2.67
C LEU A 38 5.32 48.23 3.88
N SER A 39 5.69 46.97 4.13
CA SER A 39 6.63 46.56 5.16
C SER A 39 8.08 46.94 4.85
N ASP A 40 8.46 47.11 3.58
CA ASP A 40 9.79 47.55 3.18
C ASP A 40 9.92 49.09 3.28
N LEU A 41 8.79 49.80 3.18
CA LEU A 41 8.73 51.27 3.20
C LEU A 41 8.54 51.86 4.60
N ASP A 42 7.82 51.17 5.49
CA ASP A 42 7.52 51.66 6.84
C ASP A 42 7.80 50.61 7.93
N ALA A 43 8.65 50.98 8.89
CA ALA A 43 9.00 50.17 10.05
C ALA A 43 7.78 49.84 10.93
N GLY A 44 6.76 50.72 10.98
CA GLY A 44 5.51 50.47 11.70
C GLY A 44 4.73 49.28 11.13
N HIS A 45 4.58 49.25 9.80
CA HIS A 45 3.96 48.13 9.10
C HIS A 45 4.78 46.85 9.21
N ALA A 46 6.12 46.93 9.10
CA ALA A 46 7.00 45.78 9.31
C ALA A 46 6.80 45.15 10.69
N LYS A 47 6.76 45.96 11.76
CA LYS A 47 6.54 45.49 13.12
C LYS A 47 5.19 44.82 13.31
N SER A 48 4.15 45.32 12.63
CA SER A 48 2.82 44.71 12.65
C SER A 48 2.82 43.32 12.01
N ARG A 49 3.48 43.16 10.85
CA ARG A 49 3.62 41.86 10.16
C ARG A 49 4.47 40.87 10.97
N GLU A 50 5.55 41.35 11.58
CA GLU A 50 6.37 40.55 12.49
C GLU A 50 5.53 39.97 13.64
N ARG A 51 4.68 40.80 14.27
CA ARG A 51 3.76 40.33 15.32
C ARG A 51 2.79 39.27 14.81
N GLN A 52 2.27 39.40 13.59
CA GLN A 52 1.38 38.40 12.98
C GLN A 52 2.09 37.07 12.76
N VAL A 53 3.32 37.07 12.26
CA VAL A 53 4.16 35.86 12.13
C VAL A 53 4.40 35.22 13.49
N VAL A 54 4.80 36.02 14.49
CA VAL A 54 5.07 35.53 15.85
C VAL A 54 3.80 34.92 16.47
N LEU A 55 2.63 35.52 16.29
CA LEU A 55 1.37 34.97 16.79
C LEU A 55 1.05 33.59 16.17
N LEU A 56 1.31 33.40 14.88
CA LEU A 56 1.12 32.11 14.20
C LEU A 56 2.13 31.05 14.71
N LEU A 57 3.37 31.44 14.96
CA LEU A 57 4.37 30.55 15.59
C LEU A 57 4.02 30.19 17.04
N VAL A 58 3.49 31.15 17.81
CA VAL A 58 3.00 30.90 19.17
C VAL A 58 1.81 29.95 19.16
N MET A 59 0.85 30.12 18.23
CA MET A 59 -0.23 29.15 18.03
C MET A 59 0.33 27.74 17.79
N SER A 60 1.38 27.62 16.97
CA SER A 60 2.03 26.34 16.74
C SER A 60 2.60 25.73 18.02
N ILE A 61 3.36 26.53 18.78
CA ILE A 61 4.00 26.09 20.04
C ILE A 61 2.94 25.64 21.04
N VAL A 62 1.87 26.41 21.19
CA VAL A 62 0.75 26.05 22.08
C VAL A 62 0.08 24.76 21.62
N GLY A 63 -0.16 24.59 20.31
CA GLY A 63 -0.71 23.35 19.76
C GLY A 63 0.16 22.13 20.07
N ALA A 64 1.48 22.25 19.89
CA ALA A 64 2.43 21.17 20.18
C ALA A 64 2.43 20.80 21.67
N ILE A 65 2.49 21.80 22.55
CA ILE A 65 2.45 21.58 24.01
C ILE A 65 1.11 20.96 24.42
N ALA A 66 -0.01 21.46 23.90
CA ALA A 66 -1.33 20.93 24.19
C ALA A 66 -1.47 19.46 23.75
N GLY A 67 -0.89 19.09 22.60
CA GLY A 67 -0.82 17.71 22.16
C GLY A 67 -0.03 16.83 23.13
N VAL A 68 1.19 17.23 23.50
CA VAL A 68 2.03 16.47 24.44
C VAL A 68 1.38 16.35 25.82
N VAL A 69 0.84 17.44 26.35
CA VAL A 69 0.14 17.43 27.64
C VAL A 69 -1.11 16.55 27.57
N GLY A 70 -1.89 16.67 26.49
CA GLY A 70 -3.08 15.85 26.26
C GLY A 70 -2.78 14.36 26.19
N PHE A 71 -1.65 13.96 25.61
CA PHE A 71 -1.20 12.57 25.57
C PHE A 71 -1.07 11.96 26.98
N PHE A 72 -0.52 12.72 27.93
CA PHE A 72 -0.34 12.26 29.31
C PHE A 72 -1.61 12.41 30.16
N LEU A 73 -2.43 13.43 29.90
CA LEU A 73 -3.68 13.65 30.64
C LEU A 73 -4.81 12.67 30.25
N PHE A 74 -4.80 12.17 29.01
CA PHE A 74 -5.82 11.26 28.48
C PHE A 74 -5.16 9.97 27.97
N PRO A 75 -4.68 9.09 28.87
CA PRO A 75 -4.01 7.86 28.48
C PRO A 75 -4.95 6.91 27.74
N ALA A 76 -4.46 6.33 26.64
CA ALA A 76 -5.19 5.30 25.92
C ALA A 76 -5.25 4.00 26.76
N GLY A 77 -6.40 3.31 26.73
CA GLY A 77 -6.56 1.97 27.32
C GLY A 77 -7.29 1.91 28.66
N VAL A 78 -7.75 3.03 29.20
CA VAL A 78 -8.58 3.05 30.42
C VAL A 78 -10.07 2.94 30.08
N ASP A 79 -10.57 3.83 29.22
CA ASP A 79 -11.96 3.86 28.80
C ASP A 79 -12.13 4.45 27.38
N GLN A 80 -13.32 4.28 26.79
CA GLN A 80 -13.59 4.82 25.45
C GLN A 80 -13.55 6.35 25.40
N ALA A 81 -13.91 7.03 26.50
CA ALA A 81 -13.91 8.49 26.55
C ALA A 81 -12.47 9.04 26.54
N GLY A 82 -11.56 8.46 27.33
CA GLY A 82 -10.14 8.78 27.32
C GLY A 82 -9.49 8.55 25.96
N ILE A 83 -9.82 7.46 25.26
CA ILE A 83 -9.33 7.21 23.89
C ILE A 83 -9.80 8.30 22.91
N ARG A 84 -11.09 8.66 22.95
CA ARG A 84 -11.65 9.69 22.07
C ARG A 84 -11.06 11.07 22.34
N LEU A 85 -11.00 11.45 23.62
CA LEU A 85 -10.45 12.74 24.04
C LEU A 85 -8.95 12.83 23.76
N GLY A 86 -8.19 11.79 24.10
CA GLY A 86 -6.76 11.70 23.82
C GLY A 86 -6.47 11.84 22.33
N ASN A 87 -7.15 11.08 21.47
CA ASN A 87 -6.99 11.18 20.02
C ASN A 87 -7.39 12.56 19.48
N THR A 88 -8.45 13.17 20.02
CA THR A 88 -8.91 14.49 19.59
C THR A 88 -7.90 15.57 19.97
N VAL A 89 -7.41 15.58 21.21
CA VAL A 89 -6.44 16.58 21.69
C VAL A 89 -5.10 16.43 20.98
N LEU A 90 -4.64 15.19 20.76
CA LEU A 90 -3.45 14.91 19.96
C LEU A 90 -3.61 15.42 18.52
N GLY A 91 -4.71 15.08 17.86
CA GLY A 91 -4.98 15.47 16.48
C GLY A 91 -5.09 16.99 16.31
N VAL A 92 -5.84 17.66 17.18
CA VAL A 92 -5.99 19.13 17.17
C VAL A 92 -4.67 19.81 17.52
N GLY A 93 -3.94 19.33 18.52
CA GLY A 93 -2.64 19.87 18.91
C GLY A 93 -1.61 19.78 17.78
N LEU A 94 -1.50 18.61 17.14
CA LEU A 94 -0.63 18.41 15.98
C LEU A 94 -1.08 19.27 14.78
N GLY A 95 -2.38 19.33 14.52
CA GLY A 95 -2.96 20.15 13.45
C GLY A 95 -2.64 21.63 13.63
N LEU A 96 -2.87 22.20 14.81
CA LEU A 96 -2.56 23.60 15.12
C LEU A 96 -1.05 23.88 15.10
N SER A 97 -0.23 22.92 15.53
CA SER A 97 1.23 22.98 15.42
C SER A 97 1.68 23.15 13.98
N MET A 98 1.36 22.17 13.13
CA MET A 98 1.80 22.18 11.73
C MET A 98 1.16 23.32 10.92
N LEU A 99 -0.12 23.62 11.15
CA LEU A 99 -0.81 24.73 10.51
C LEU A 99 -0.19 26.08 10.91
N GLY A 100 0.13 26.27 12.19
CA GLY A 100 0.77 27.48 12.69
C GLY A 100 2.13 27.72 12.03
N ILE A 101 2.98 26.68 11.92
CA ILE A 101 4.27 26.77 11.22
C ILE A 101 4.06 27.10 9.73
N GLY A 102 3.18 26.37 9.05
CA GLY A 102 2.92 26.57 7.62
C GLY A 102 2.41 27.97 7.30
N LEU A 103 1.42 28.45 8.06
CA LEU A 103 0.88 29.80 7.90
C LEU A 103 1.92 30.87 8.26
N ALA A 104 2.70 30.67 9.33
CA ALA A 104 3.76 31.59 9.71
C ALA A 104 4.83 31.70 8.62
N ALA A 105 5.30 30.57 8.07
CA ALA A 105 6.32 30.55 7.03
C ALA A 105 5.84 31.26 5.76
N VAL A 106 4.62 30.98 5.28
CA VAL A 106 4.06 31.63 4.10
C VAL A 106 3.84 33.12 4.34
N HIS A 107 3.32 33.49 5.52
CA HIS A 107 3.09 34.89 5.85
C HIS A 107 4.40 35.66 5.97
N TRP A 108 5.41 35.07 6.60
CA TRP A 108 6.76 35.63 6.71
C TRP A 108 7.41 35.83 5.34
N ALA A 109 7.36 34.81 4.48
CA ALA A 109 7.89 34.88 3.13
C ALA A 109 7.24 36.00 2.30
N LYS A 110 5.92 36.17 2.40
CA LYS A 110 5.18 37.18 1.63
C LYS A 110 5.32 38.60 2.15
N THR A 111 5.61 38.79 3.44
CA THR A 111 5.49 40.11 4.08
C THR A 111 6.79 40.69 4.61
N LEU A 112 7.84 39.89 4.79
CA LEU A 112 9.09 40.35 5.40
C LEU A 112 10.35 39.83 4.70
N MET A 113 10.31 38.66 4.06
CA MET A 113 11.47 38.11 3.34
C MET A 113 11.71 38.87 2.04
N ASN A 114 12.96 39.01 1.61
CA ASN A 114 13.27 39.69 0.35
C ASN A 114 12.61 38.98 -0.85
N ASP A 115 11.96 39.75 -1.72
CA ASP A 115 11.23 39.29 -2.91
C ASP A 115 11.79 39.87 -4.22
N HIS A 116 13.09 40.21 -4.25
CA HIS A 116 13.74 40.63 -5.49
C HIS A 116 13.79 39.50 -6.51
N GLU A 117 13.45 39.86 -7.73
CA GLU A 117 13.52 39.00 -8.89
C GLU A 117 14.98 38.76 -9.28
N VAL A 118 15.39 37.49 -9.24
CA VAL A 118 16.73 37.06 -9.67
C VAL A 118 16.60 36.23 -10.95
N SER A 119 17.33 36.60 -11.99
CA SER A 119 17.46 35.81 -13.22
C SER A 119 18.83 35.15 -13.27
N GLU A 120 18.84 33.83 -13.38
CA GLU A 120 20.06 33.05 -13.69
C GLU A 120 19.97 32.52 -15.12
N GLU A 121 21.06 32.69 -15.87
CA GLU A 121 21.16 32.14 -17.22
C GLU A 121 21.24 30.62 -17.15
N ARG A 122 20.35 29.95 -17.88
CA ARG A 122 20.35 28.49 -17.92
C ARG A 122 21.54 28.01 -18.75
N HIS A 123 22.54 27.45 -18.08
CA HIS A 123 23.66 26.81 -18.78
C HIS A 123 23.16 25.71 -19.73
N PRO A 124 23.80 25.53 -20.90
CA PRO A 124 23.55 24.40 -21.78
C PRO A 124 23.68 23.09 -21.00
N VAL A 125 22.72 22.17 -21.21
CA VAL A 125 22.76 20.83 -20.58
C VAL A 125 23.91 20.00 -21.15
N VAL A 126 24.35 20.32 -22.36
CA VAL A 126 25.46 19.65 -23.03
C VAL A 126 26.76 20.30 -22.59
N SER A 127 27.63 19.50 -21.98
CA SER A 127 29.00 19.92 -21.67
C SER A 127 29.75 20.24 -22.96
N PRO A 128 30.68 21.22 -22.93
CA PRO A 128 31.56 21.51 -24.07
C PRO A 128 32.22 20.24 -24.62
N GLU A 129 32.43 20.19 -25.93
CA GLU A 129 33.05 19.03 -26.60
C GLU A 129 34.40 18.68 -25.97
N GLU A 130 35.21 19.69 -25.67
CA GLU A 130 36.49 19.53 -24.99
C GLU A 130 36.36 18.83 -23.63
N THR A 131 35.38 19.22 -22.81
CA THR A 131 35.13 18.59 -21.50
C THR A 131 34.68 17.14 -21.65
N ARG A 132 33.86 16.83 -22.66
CA ARG A 132 33.42 15.46 -22.94
C ARG A 132 34.57 14.60 -23.44
N ALA A 133 35.35 15.10 -24.40
CA ALA A 133 36.52 14.43 -24.92
C ALA A 133 37.55 14.17 -23.81
N GLY A 134 37.81 15.15 -22.94
CA GLY A 134 38.68 14.99 -21.78
C GLY A 134 38.16 13.95 -20.79
N ALA A 135 36.87 13.96 -20.44
CA ALA A 135 36.29 12.98 -19.53
C ALA A 135 36.36 11.55 -20.06
N VAL A 136 36.13 11.34 -21.37
CA VAL A 136 36.29 10.03 -22.02
C VAL A 136 37.76 9.60 -22.01
N ALA A 137 38.69 10.51 -22.36
CA ALA A 137 40.12 10.21 -22.36
C ALA A 137 40.64 9.79 -20.98
N GLU A 138 40.22 10.47 -19.92
CA GLU A 138 40.59 10.10 -18.54
C GLU A 138 39.98 8.76 -18.12
N LEU A 139 38.74 8.46 -18.52
CA LEU A 139 38.12 7.16 -18.25
C LEU A 139 38.84 6.01 -19.00
N GLU A 140 39.19 6.23 -20.26
CA GLU A 140 39.97 5.27 -21.06
C GLU A 140 41.38 5.09 -20.52
N ALA A 141 42.05 6.17 -20.11
CA ALA A 141 43.36 6.13 -19.48
C ALA A 141 43.30 5.33 -18.16
N GLY A 142 42.30 5.57 -17.31
CA GLY A 142 42.10 4.81 -16.08
C GLY A 142 41.82 3.33 -16.33
N MET A 143 41.02 3.00 -17.35
CA MET A 143 40.78 1.61 -17.77
C MET A 143 42.06 0.92 -18.29
N ALA A 144 42.89 1.64 -19.04
CA ALA A 144 44.16 1.15 -19.56
C ALA A 144 45.19 0.92 -18.43
N ASP A 145 45.29 1.86 -17.49
CA ASP A 145 46.18 1.78 -16.33
C ASP A 145 45.79 0.64 -15.39
N ALA A 146 44.49 0.48 -15.10
CA ALA A 146 43.96 -0.64 -14.32
C ALA A 146 44.28 -2.00 -14.95
N ASN A 147 44.51 -2.04 -16.26
CA ASN A 147 44.92 -3.21 -17.03
C ASN A 147 44.03 -4.44 -16.76
N ILE A 148 42.76 -4.18 -16.49
CA ILE A 148 41.78 -5.20 -16.09
C ILE A 148 41.48 -6.11 -17.26
N ALA A 149 41.56 -5.59 -18.50
CA ALA A 149 41.27 -6.31 -19.74
C ALA A 149 42.04 -7.63 -19.88
N ARG A 150 43.33 -7.66 -19.48
CA ARG A 150 44.22 -8.85 -19.57
C ARG A 150 44.17 -9.78 -18.34
N ARG A 151 43.34 -9.50 -17.33
CA ARG A 151 43.29 -10.24 -16.05
C ARG A 151 41.96 -11.02 -15.89
N PRO A 152 41.73 -12.12 -16.64
CA PRO A 152 40.44 -12.82 -16.65
C PRO A 152 40.05 -13.39 -15.28
N VAL A 153 41.02 -13.90 -14.51
CA VAL A 153 40.77 -14.41 -13.15
C VAL A 153 40.32 -13.30 -12.20
N LEU A 154 40.95 -12.12 -12.26
CA LEU A 154 40.57 -10.98 -11.43
C LEU A 154 39.16 -10.49 -11.78
N LYS A 155 38.81 -10.41 -13.08
CA LYS A 155 37.45 -10.08 -13.51
C LYS A 155 36.42 -11.07 -12.95
N GLY A 156 36.71 -12.36 -13.07
CA GLY A 156 35.85 -13.43 -12.53
C GLY A 156 35.68 -13.31 -11.02
N ALA A 157 36.77 -13.04 -10.29
CA ALA A 157 36.74 -12.88 -8.83
C ALA A 157 35.94 -11.64 -8.40
N VAL A 158 36.15 -10.47 -9.03
CA VAL A 158 35.39 -9.24 -8.74
C VAL A 158 33.92 -9.41 -9.06
N LEU A 159 33.59 -9.99 -10.22
CA LEU A 159 32.20 -10.27 -10.61
C LEU A 159 31.53 -11.21 -9.60
N THR A 160 32.21 -12.30 -9.23
CA THR A 160 31.68 -13.28 -8.28
C THR A 160 31.50 -12.66 -6.90
N ALA A 161 32.48 -11.90 -6.41
CA ALA A 161 32.38 -11.21 -5.14
C ALA A 161 31.22 -10.21 -5.13
N ALA A 162 31.08 -9.39 -6.17
CA ALA A 162 29.98 -8.43 -6.30
C ALA A 162 28.60 -9.12 -6.42
N ALA A 163 28.52 -10.27 -7.09
CA ALA A 163 27.29 -11.04 -7.22
C ALA A 163 26.88 -11.74 -5.92
N LEU A 164 27.84 -12.26 -5.15
CA LEU A 164 27.56 -12.98 -3.90
C LEU A 164 27.44 -12.04 -2.68
N ALA A 165 28.07 -10.86 -2.70
CA ALA A 165 28.07 -9.91 -1.58
C ALA A 165 26.66 -9.52 -1.07
N PRO A 166 25.61 -9.40 -1.90
CA PRO A 166 24.25 -9.13 -1.43
C PRO A 166 23.54 -10.33 -0.80
N LEU A 167 23.98 -11.57 -1.05
CA LEU A 167 23.26 -12.78 -0.62
C LEU A 167 23.07 -12.88 0.91
N PRO A 168 24.05 -12.53 1.76
CA PRO A 168 23.85 -12.50 3.21
C PRO A 168 22.72 -11.56 3.68
N VAL A 169 22.29 -10.60 2.85
CA VAL A 169 21.13 -9.74 3.11
C VAL A 169 19.87 -10.29 2.44
N LEU A 170 19.97 -10.65 1.16
CA LEU A 170 18.81 -11.09 0.37
C LEU A 170 18.25 -12.44 0.83
N VAL A 171 19.11 -13.39 1.17
CA VAL A 171 18.66 -14.75 1.56
C VAL A 171 17.88 -14.71 2.87
N PRO A 172 18.33 -14.05 3.96
CA PRO A 172 17.51 -13.90 5.15
C PRO A 172 16.26 -13.03 4.92
N LEU A 173 16.37 -11.96 4.12
CA LEU A 173 15.23 -11.08 3.81
C LEU A 173 14.10 -11.84 3.11
N VAL A 174 14.43 -12.59 2.06
CA VAL A 174 13.45 -13.36 1.28
C VAL A 174 13.03 -14.60 2.05
N GLY A 175 13.99 -15.35 2.61
CA GLY A 175 13.72 -16.58 3.36
C GLY A 175 12.86 -16.34 4.61
N GLY A 176 12.96 -15.15 5.22
CA GLY A 176 12.14 -14.74 6.36
C GLY A 176 10.76 -14.19 6.02
N LEU A 177 10.37 -14.10 4.73
CA LEU A 177 9.03 -13.62 4.34
C LEU A 177 7.91 -14.60 4.74
N THR A 178 8.22 -15.87 4.89
CA THR A 178 7.29 -16.90 5.35
C THR A 178 8.03 -18.00 6.08
N GLU A 179 7.40 -18.54 7.13
CA GLU A 179 7.87 -19.74 7.82
C GLU A 179 7.58 -21.01 7.01
N GLU A 180 6.63 -20.94 6.07
CA GLU A 180 6.15 -22.08 5.28
C GLU A 180 6.25 -21.79 3.79
N TRP A 181 7.04 -22.59 3.08
CA TRP A 181 7.23 -22.53 1.63
C TRP A 181 6.54 -23.69 0.90
N ASP A 182 6.00 -24.66 1.63
CA ASP A 182 5.25 -25.78 1.05
C ASP A 182 3.84 -25.35 0.61
N VAL A 183 3.67 -25.20 -0.70
CA VAL A 183 2.38 -24.88 -1.34
C VAL A 183 1.36 -26.03 -1.22
N ASN A 184 1.78 -27.25 -0.88
CA ASN A 184 0.85 -28.37 -0.71
C ASN A 184 -0.09 -28.17 0.49
N VAL A 185 0.25 -27.29 1.43
CA VAL A 185 -0.63 -26.91 2.54
C VAL A 185 -1.98 -26.35 2.05
N PHE A 186 -2.02 -25.74 0.86
CA PHE A 186 -3.26 -25.24 0.25
C PHE A 186 -4.16 -26.33 -0.35
N LYS A 187 -3.65 -27.55 -0.55
CA LYS A 187 -4.42 -28.68 -1.13
C LYS A 187 -5.27 -29.42 -0.10
N ARG A 188 -5.09 -29.12 1.19
CA ARG A 188 -5.78 -29.80 2.30
C ARG A 188 -6.63 -28.86 3.12
N THR A 189 -7.70 -29.40 3.68
CA THR A 189 -8.53 -28.75 4.69
C THR A 189 -8.75 -29.72 5.85
N ALA A 190 -9.21 -29.20 6.99
CA ALA A 190 -9.54 -30.00 8.16
C ALA A 190 -10.63 -31.07 7.90
N TRP A 191 -11.38 -30.98 6.80
CA TRP A 191 -12.32 -32.03 6.37
C TRP A 191 -11.64 -33.34 5.98
N GLY A 192 -10.38 -33.29 5.53
CA GLY A 192 -9.59 -34.48 5.20
C GLY A 192 -8.92 -35.15 6.40
N ASN A 193 -8.97 -34.52 7.58
CA ASN A 193 -8.38 -35.05 8.81
C ASN A 193 -9.44 -35.81 9.61
N ILE A 194 -9.62 -37.09 9.31
CA ILE A 194 -10.72 -37.91 9.84
C ILE A 194 -10.27 -38.59 11.16
N PRO A 195 -11.08 -38.53 12.24
CA PRO A 195 -10.80 -39.28 13.46
C PRO A 195 -10.65 -40.78 13.21
N GLU A 196 -9.83 -41.46 14.01
CA GLU A 196 -9.59 -42.90 13.86
C GLU A 196 -10.89 -43.70 14.07
N GLY A 197 -11.23 -44.54 13.09
CA GLY A 197 -12.43 -45.39 13.13
C GLY A 197 -13.72 -44.73 12.63
N GLU A 198 -13.66 -43.49 12.15
CA GLU A 198 -14.79 -42.78 11.54
C GLU A 198 -14.70 -42.79 10.00
N ASP A 199 -15.85 -42.72 9.32
CA ASP A 199 -15.92 -42.62 7.85
C ASP A 199 -15.77 -41.17 7.35
N GLY A 200 -15.82 -40.19 8.25
CA GLY A 200 -15.74 -38.77 7.95
C GLY A 200 -15.87 -37.87 9.19
N ARG A 201 -15.91 -36.55 8.98
CA ARG A 201 -16.14 -35.60 10.07
C ARG A 201 -17.61 -35.20 10.15
N LEU A 202 -18.14 -35.14 11.38
CA LEU A 202 -19.48 -34.64 11.63
C LEU A 202 -19.57 -33.14 11.32
N LEU A 203 -20.73 -32.70 10.83
CA LEU A 203 -21.04 -31.29 10.61
C LEU A 203 -21.46 -30.66 11.94
N ALA A 204 -20.77 -29.59 12.37
CA ALA A 204 -21.05 -28.89 13.63
C ALA A 204 -21.32 -27.40 13.41
N THR A 205 -22.13 -26.78 14.28
CA THR A 205 -22.41 -25.34 14.21
C THR A 205 -21.21 -24.49 14.61
N ASP A 206 -20.98 -23.40 13.88
CA ASP A 206 -19.99 -22.38 14.22
C ASP A 206 -20.63 -21.22 15.03
N PRO A 207 -20.10 -20.85 16.22
CA PRO A 207 -18.88 -21.33 16.91
C PRO A 207 -19.09 -22.41 17.98
N GLU A 208 -20.33 -22.85 18.25
CA GLU A 208 -20.62 -23.70 19.42
C GLU A 208 -20.10 -25.14 19.32
N ASN A 209 -19.59 -25.56 18.14
CA ASN A 209 -19.13 -26.92 17.87
C ASN A 209 -20.21 -28.00 18.18
N ARG A 210 -21.49 -27.65 18.03
CA ARG A 210 -22.60 -28.60 18.27
C ARG A 210 -22.87 -29.42 17.01
N PRO A 211 -22.82 -30.77 17.07
CA PRO A 211 -23.18 -31.62 15.94
C PRO A 211 -24.61 -31.34 15.45
N ILE A 212 -24.78 -31.29 14.14
CA ILE A 212 -26.04 -31.00 13.46
C ILE A 212 -26.71 -32.32 13.09
N ARG A 213 -27.97 -32.50 13.52
CA ARG A 213 -28.77 -33.65 13.07
C ARG A 213 -29.51 -33.29 11.79
N ALA A 214 -29.73 -34.26 10.90
CA ALA A 214 -30.50 -34.03 9.68
C ALA A 214 -31.94 -33.53 9.97
N ALA A 215 -32.52 -33.91 11.11
CA ALA A 215 -33.83 -33.44 11.56
C ALA A 215 -33.84 -31.94 11.96
N ASP A 216 -32.69 -31.36 12.31
CA ASP A 216 -32.57 -29.94 12.67
C ASP A 216 -32.62 -29.03 11.43
N VAL A 217 -32.29 -29.57 10.26
CA VAL A 217 -32.18 -28.81 9.01
C VAL A 217 -33.53 -28.84 8.31
N THR A 218 -34.30 -27.75 8.38
CA THR A 218 -35.60 -27.62 7.68
C THR A 218 -35.43 -26.90 6.34
N ASN A 219 -36.41 -27.03 5.43
CA ASN A 219 -36.35 -26.35 4.12
C ASN A 219 -36.23 -24.83 4.31
N GLY A 220 -35.26 -24.22 3.61
CA GLY A 220 -34.94 -22.79 3.73
C GLY A 220 -34.00 -22.44 4.90
N SER A 221 -33.65 -23.42 5.74
CA SER A 221 -32.65 -23.22 6.78
C SER A 221 -31.25 -23.03 6.19
N VAL A 222 -30.44 -22.24 6.89
CA VAL A 222 -29.04 -21.99 6.57
C VAL A 222 -28.23 -22.18 7.85
N PHE A 223 -27.25 -23.07 7.82
CA PHE A 223 -26.35 -23.29 8.95
C PHE A 223 -24.92 -22.92 8.55
N HIS A 224 -24.22 -22.23 9.44
CA HIS A 224 -22.77 -22.06 9.36
C HIS A 224 -22.11 -23.26 10.02
N VAL A 225 -21.28 -23.96 9.26
CA VAL A 225 -20.77 -25.27 9.61
C VAL A 225 -19.24 -25.26 9.66
N ILE A 226 -18.70 -25.92 10.66
CA ILE A 226 -17.30 -26.31 10.78
C ILE A 226 -17.21 -27.84 11.00
N PRO A 227 -16.05 -28.46 10.74
CA PRO A 227 -15.82 -29.83 11.17
C PRO A 227 -15.95 -29.96 12.69
N HIS A 228 -16.63 -31.01 13.16
CA HIS A 228 -16.72 -31.28 14.59
C HIS A 228 -15.33 -31.51 15.18
N ASP A 229 -15.10 -30.93 16.36
CA ASP A 229 -13.83 -30.99 17.10
C ASP A 229 -12.64 -30.43 16.32
N LEU A 230 -12.89 -29.44 15.47
CA LEU A 230 -11.84 -28.67 14.79
C LEU A 230 -10.83 -28.11 15.80
N GLY A 231 -9.54 -28.38 15.56
CA GLY A 231 -8.45 -27.93 16.42
C GLY A 231 -8.05 -28.91 17.52
N THR A 232 -8.74 -30.05 17.64
CA THR A 232 -8.39 -31.10 18.61
C THR A 232 -7.53 -32.21 18.01
N LEU A 233 -7.58 -32.40 16.69
CA LEU A 233 -6.81 -33.42 15.98
C LEU A 233 -5.37 -32.96 15.71
N PRO A 234 -4.41 -33.89 15.61
CA PRO A 234 -3.03 -33.55 15.24
C PRO A 234 -2.98 -32.80 13.90
N GLY A 235 -2.17 -31.75 13.82
CA GLY A 235 -2.05 -30.90 12.63
C GLY A 235 -3.09 -29.78 12.52
N GLU A 236 -4.00 -29.64 13.50
CA GLU A 236 -5.00 -28.56 13.55
C GLU A 236 -4.71 -27.53 14.66
N GLU A 237 -3.48 -27.47 15.17
CA GLU A 237 -3.12 -26.63 16.31
C GLU A 237 -3.37 -25.14 16.03
N LYS A 238 -3.27 -24.73 14.76
CA LYS A 238 -3.62 -23.39 14.29
C LYS A 238 -5.12 -23.31 13.96
N PHE A 239 -5.98 -23.41 14.99
CA PHE A 239 -7.45 -23.44 14.87
C PHE A 239 -8.02 -22.43 13.88
N LEU A 240 -7.64 -21.14 13.98
CA LEU A 240 -8.19 -20.09 13.11
C LEU A 240 -7.79 -20.27 11.64
N ASN A 241 -6.58 -20.76 11.38
CA ASN A 241 -6.08 -21.00 10.02
C ASN A 241 -6.82 -22.17 9.39
N GLU A 242 -7.05 -23.25 10.14
CA GLU A 242 -7.81 -24.39 9.65
C GLU A 242 -9.29 -24.05 9.47
N LYS A 243 -9.89 -23.31 10.42
CA LYS A 243 -11.26 -22.81 10.31
C LYS A 243 -11.47 -21.98 9.06
N ALA A 244 -10.56 -21.05 8.75
CA ALA A 244 -10.68 -20.16 7.58
C ALA A 244 -10.83 -20.92 6.26
N LYS A 245 -10.25 -22.13 6.17
CA LYS A 245 -10.31 -23.00 4.99
C LYS A 245 -11.47 -24.01 5.01
N ALA A 246 -12.05 -24.27 6.19
CA ALA A 246 -12.98 -25.38 6.42
C ALA A 246 -14.44 -24.93 6.65
N ILE A 247 -14.72 -23.62 6.63
CA ILE A 247 -16.10 -23.13 6.78
C ILE A 247 -17.00 -23.59 5.62
N VAL A 248 -18.15 -24.15 6.00
CA VAL A 248 -19.18 -24.67 5.10
C VAL A 248 -20.49 -23.95 5.37
N LEU A 249 -21.29 -23.77 4.32
CA LEU A 249 -22.67 -23.36 4.41
C LEU A 249 -23.55 -24.55 4.07
N LEU A 250 -24.37 -24.95 5.04
CA LEU A 250 -25.32 -26.05 4.87
C LEU A 250 -26.70 -25.45 4.62
N VAL A 251 -27.32 -25.87 3.51
CA VAL A 251 -28.64 -25.42 3.09
C VAL A 251 -29.54 -26.63 2.87
N ARG A 252 -30.85 -26.44 3.01
CA ARG A 252 -31.83 -27.47 2.61
C ARG A 252 -32.89 -26.88 1.70
N MET A 253 -33.12 -27.57 0.60
CA MET A 253 -34.16 -27.26 -0.38
C MET A 253 -34.97 -28.51 -0.74
N ASP A 254 -36.07 -28.34 -1.45
CA ASP A 254 -36.85 -29.47 -1.94
C ASP A 254 -36.00 -30.28 -2.93
N PRO A 255 -35.87 -31.61 -2.78
CA PRO A 255 -35.10 -32.44 -3.72
C PRO A 255 -35.52 -32.27 -5.19
N SER A 256 -36.79 -31.95 -5.46
CA SER A 256 -37.29 -31.71 -6.82
C SER A 256 -36.84 -30.38 -7.44
N GLU A 257 -36.35 -29.45 -6.61
CA GLU A 257 -35.81 -28.16 -7.06
C GLU A 257 -34.31 -28.22 -7.40
N ILE A 258 -33.63 -29.32 -7.06
CA ILE A 258 -32.21 -29.53 -7.36
C ILE A 258 -32.06 -29.93 -8.83
N LYS A 259 -31.60 -29.00 -9.67
CA LYS A 259 -31.51 -29.22 -11.13
C LYS A 259 -30.09 -29.32 -11.67
N ASN A 260 -29.18 -28.48 -11.18
CA ASN A 260 -27.86 -28.26 -11.77
C ASN A 260 -26.77 -29.04 -11.03
N VAL A 261 -26.96 -30.35 -10.84
CA VAL A 261 -25.95 -31.19 -10.19
C VAL A 261 -24.77 -31.41 -11.13
N SER A 262 -23.56 -31.18 -10.64
CA SER A 262 -22.34 -31.46 -11.42
C SER A 262 -22.14 -32.96 -11.61
N GLU A 263 -21.61 -33.36 -12.77
CA GLU A 263 -21.28 -34.75 -13.08
C GLU A 263 -20.41 -35.39 -11.98
N GLY A 264 -20.80 -36.57 -11.50
CA GLY A 264 -20.11 -37.31 -10.44
C GLY A 264 -20.43 -36.83 -9.03
N ARG A 265 -21.45 -35.98 -8.84
CA ARG A 265 -21.95 -35.51 -7.53
C ARG A 265 -23.43 -35.77 -7.33
N GLU A 266 -24.01 -36.68 -8.11
CA GLU A 266 -25.43 -37.00 -8.10
C GLU A 266 -25.91 -37.54 -6.73
N ASP A 267 -25.01 -38.13 -5.95
CA ASP A 267 -25.24 -38.70 -4.63
C ASP A 267 -24.77 -37.80 -3.46
N TRP A 268 -24.31 -36.58 -3.72
CA TRP A 268 -23.77 -35.67 -2.68
C TRP A 268 -24.87 -34.93 -1.88
N SER A 269 -26.13 -35.12 -2.23
CA SER A 269 -27.28 -34.55 -1.53
C SER A 269 -27.94 -35.59 -0.62
N TYR A 270 -28.22 -35.23 0.63
CA TYR A 270 -28.96 -36.08 1.56
C TYR A 270 -30.35 -35.51 1.81
N HIS A 271 -31.39 -36.07 1.16
CA HIS A 271 -32.78 -35.61 1.26
C HIS A 271 -32.96 -34.08 1.10
N GLY A 272 -32.21 -33.49 0.16
CA GLY A 272 -32.26 -32.06 -0.13
C GLY A 272 -31.31 -31.20 0.72
N ILE A 273 -30.54 -31.82 1.62
CA ILE A 273 -29.49 -31.15 2.40
C ILE A 273 -28.21 -31.12 1.55
N LEU A 274 -27.70 -29.91 1.33
CA LEU A 274 -26.52 -29.62 0.51
C LEU A 274 -25.50 -28.84 1.34
N ALA A 275 -24.24 -29.22 1.24
CA ALA A 275 -23.12 -28.57 1.90
C ALA A 275 -22.20 -27.93 0.86
N PHE A 276 -22.06 -26.60 0.92
CA PHE A 276 -21.18 -25.85 0.03
C PHE A 276 -20.05 -25.22 0.83
N SER A 277 -18.87 -25.06 0.21
CA SER A 277 -17.83 -24.23 0.81
C SER A 277 -18.36 -22.81 1.01
N LYS A 278 -18.20 -22.28 2.23
CA LYS A 278 -18.48 -20.88 2.52
C LYS A 278 -17.37 -19.98 1.96
N VAL A 279 -16.24 -20.52 1.51
CA VAL A 279 -15.11 -19.76 0.96
C VAL A 279 -15.35 -19.47 -0.53
N CYS A 280 -15.53 -18.19 -0.87
CA CYS A 280 -15.69 -17.75 -2.25
C CYS A 280 -14.44 -18.07 -3.09
N THR A 281 -14.64 -18.65 -4.28
CA THR A 281 -13.56 -19.06 -5.19
C THR A 281 -12.85 -17.90 -5.89
N HIS A 282 -13.37 -16.68 -5.80
CA HIS A 282 -12.73 -15.50 -6.40
C HIS A 282 -11.55 -15.00 -5.53
N VAL A 283 -11.85 -14.56 -4.31
CA VAL A 283 -10.85 -13.96 -3.39
C VAL A 283 -11.01 -14.41 -1.93
N GLY A 284 -11.72 -15.52 -1.68
CA GLY A 284 -11.78 -16.15 -0.35
C GLY A 284 -12.77 -15.56 0.64
N CYS A 285 -13.58 -14.55 0.27
CA CYS A 285 -14.59 -13.99 1.15
C CYS A 285 -15.64 -15.04 1.61
N PRO A 286 -16.16 -14.95 2.85
CA PRO A 286 -17.20 -15.85 3.32
C PRO A 286 -18.56 -15.55 2.66
N VAL A 287 -19.07 -16.50 1.87
CA VAL A 287 -20.40 -16.51 1.24
C VAL A 287 -21.45 -16.83 2.30
N ALA A 288 -22.02 -15.80 2.92
CA ALA A 288 -22.92 -15.96 4.07
C ALA A 288 -24.39 -15.63 3.78
N LEU A 289 -24.70 -15.14 2.58
CA LEU A 289 -26.05 -14.73 2.21
C LEU A 289 -26.68 -15.81 1.31
N TYR A 290 -27.89 -16.23 1.66
CA TYR A 290 -28.67 -17.21 0.89
C TYR A 290 -30.05 -16.62 0.60
N GLU A 291 -30.42 -16.57 -0.67
CA GLU A 291 -31.73 -16.11 -1.10
C GLU A 291 -32.70 -17.28 -1.17
N GLN A 292 -33.61 -17.39 -0.20
CA GLN A 292 -34.49 -18.57 -0.07
C GLN A 292 -35.43 -18.79 -1.26
N ASN A 293 -35.81 -17.74 -2.01
CA ASN A 293 -36.74 -17.85 -3.12
C ASN A 293 -36.06 -18.36 -4.40
N THR A 294 -34.90 -17.80 -4.73
CA THR A 294 -34.15 -18.12 -5.95
C THR A 294 -33.08 -19.19 -5.73
N LYS A 295 -32.81 -19.54 -4.47
CA LYS A 295 -31.81 -20.53 -4.02
C LYS A 295 -30.36 -20.13 -4.28
N HIS A 296 -30.11 -18.86 -4.60
CA HIS A 296 -28.75 -18.39 -4.82
C HIS A 296 -27.96 -18.15 -3.52
N LEU A 297 -26.67 -18.45 -3.58
CA LEU A 297 -25.69 -18.02 -2.59
C LEU A 297 -24.97 -16.75 -3.08
N LEU A 298 -24.85 -15.77 -2.19
CA LEU A 298 -24.36 -14.43 -2.52
C LEU A 298 -23.12 -14.09 -1.70
N CYS A 299 -22.04 -13.73 -2.40
CA CYS A 299 -20.82 -13.21 -1.79
C CYS A 299 -20.94 -11.70 -1.55
N PRO A 300 -20.87 -11.20 -0.30
CA PRO A 300 -21.07 -9.78 -0.01
C PRO A 300 -19.94 -8.87 -0.52
N CYS A 301 -18.76 -9.43 -0.82
CA CYS A 301 -17.60 -8.63 -1.22
C CYS A 301 -17.74 -8.04 -2.63
N HIS A 302 -18.14 -8.86 -3.61
CA HIS A 302 -18.20 -8.46 -5.02
C HIS A 302 -19.44 -9.00 -5.74
N GLN A 303 -20.46 -9.39 -4.96
CA GLN A 303 -21.76 -9.86 -5.46
C GLN A 303 -21.69 -11.06 -6.42
N SER A 304 -20.64 -11.88 -6.30
CA SER A 304 -20.62 -13.19 -6.95
C SER A 304 -21.83 -13.98 -6.48
N THR A 305 -22.59 -14.48 -7.44
CA THR A 305 -23.79 -15.28 -7.24
C THR A 305 -23.48 -16.71 -7.64
N PHE A 306 -23.79 -17.66 -6.77
CA PHE A 306 -23.64 -19.09 -7.02
C PHE A 306 -25.03 -19.72 -7.02
N ASP A 307 -25.32 -20.46 -8.08
CA ASP A 307 -26.53 -21.27 -8.26
C ASP A 307 -26.25 -22.70 -7.79
#